data_AF-A0A6A8Q9D9-F1
#
_entry.id   AF-A0A6A8Q9D9-F1
#
_cell.length_a   1.000
_cell.length_b   1.000
_cell.length_c   1.000
_cell.angle_alpha   90.00
_cell.angle_beta   90.00
_cell.angle_gamma   90.00
#
_symmetry.space_group_name_H-M   'P 1'
#
loop_
_entity.id
_entity.type
_entity.pdbx_description
1 polymer ?
#
loop_
_entity_poly.entity_id
_entity_poly.type
_entity_poly.pdbx_seq_one_letter_code
_entity_poly.pdbx_strand_id
1 'polypeptide(L)'
;MEAPERDTTKIELETIADLDLVANNIESNFKIEHLLDMHNSQAKLNHDKLEKLEEVLKPLVQKGNDYRKKIVENSTENNQYLKDLENLSDEELAMVGFLSLFEKEMENKKRMKVAGNIDGGRIMSCLSIATGYSSIKAVLDVSGLMSARTLIAAVKAIGKRYLGYIGVAILVYSFADCMGAFE
;
A
#
# COMPACT_ATOMS: atom_id res chain seq x y z
N MET A 1 34.07 -11.86 -1.84
CA MET A 1 33.02 -12.03 -0.82
C MET A 1 31.75 -11.47 -1.41
N GLU A 2 30.91 -12.33 -1.96
CA GLU A 2 29.57 -11.97 -2.39
C GLU A 2 28.74 -11.68 -1.12
N ALA A 3 28.02 -10.56 -1.12
CA ALA A 3 27.09 -10.24 -0.05
C ALA A 3 25.98 -11.31 -0.04
N PRO A 4 25.51 -11.77 1.13
CA PRO A 4 24.42 -12.73 1.18
C PRO A 4 23.18 -12.11 0.54
N GLU A 5 22.64 -12.76 -0.50
CA GLU A 5 21.33 -12.46 -1.05
C GLU A 5 20.32 -12.49 0.09
N ARG A 6 19.77 -11.32 0.44
CA ARG A 6 18.68 -11.26 1.40
C ARG A 6 17.49 -11.93 0.74
N ASP A 7 17.05 -13.06 1.29
CA ASP A 7 15.80 -13.70 0.90
C ASP A 7 14.64 -12.72 1.15
N THR A 8 14.22 -12.03 0.09
CA THR A 8 13.17 -10.99 0.12
C THR A 8 11.79 -11.58 0.35
N THR A 9 11.64 -12.90 0.45
CA THR A 9 10.34 -13.57 0.57
C THR A 9 9.73 -13.58 1.99
N LYS A 10 10.44 -13.02 2.98
CA LYS A 10 9.97 -12.92 4.38
C LYS A 10 10.07 -11.51 4.97
N ILE A 11 9.72 -10.48 4.20
CA ILE A 11 9.62 -9.12 4.74
C ILE A 11 8.25 -8.98 5.40
N GLU A 12 8.21 -8.96 6.73
CA GLU A 12 7.01 -8.58 7.49
C GLU A 12 6.96 -7.05 7.61
N LEU A 13 6.03 -6.42 6.89
CA LEU A 13 5.82 -4.97 6.95
C LEU A 13 5.03 -4.60 8.20
N GLU A 14 5.54 -3.72 9.05
CA GLU A 14 4.86 -3.33 10.29
C GLU A 14 4.55 -1.83 10.40
N THR A 15 5.35 -0.99 9.75
CA THR A 15 5.30 0.46 9.83
C THR A 15 5.32 1.11 8.44
N ILE A 16 5.00 2.40 8.37
CA ILE A 16 5.15 3.18 7.11
C ILE A 16 6.60 3.20 6.64
N ALA A 17 7.59 3.20 7.55
CA ALA A 17 9.01 3.20 7.17
C ALA A 17 9.42 1.93 6.40
N ASP A 18 8.72 0.81 6.59
CA ASP A 18 8.99 -0.41 5.84
C ASP A 18 8.59 -0.30 4.36
N LEU A 19 7.79 0.72 3.99
CA LEU A 19 7.50 1.01 2.58
C LEU A 19 8.75 1.45 1.82
N ASP A 20 9.76 2.01 2.47
CA ASP A 20 11.02 2.37 1.83
C ASP A 20 11.73 1.11 1.31
N LEU A 21 11.64 -0.02 2.01
CA LEU A 21 12.20 -1.29 1.54
C LEU A 21 11.51 -1.78 0.27
N VAL A 22 10.18 -1.67 0.21
CA VAL A 22 9.41 -2.04 -0.98
C VAL A 22 9.73 -1.09 -2.13
N ALA A 23 9.80 0.22 -1.87
CA ALA A 23 10.08 1.23 -2.87
C ALA A 23 11.50 1.09 -3.44
N ASN A 24 12.51 0.84 -2.60
CA ASN A 24 13.88 0.55 -3.04
C ASN A 24 13.96 -0.73 -3.90
N ASN A 25 13.19 -1.76 -3.55
CA ASN A 25 13.10 -2.97 -4.36
C ASN A 25 12.43 -2.70 -5.72
N ILE A 26 11.42 -1.83 -5.78
CA ILE A 26 10.82 -1.38 -7.04
C ILE A 26 11.89 -0.66 -7.88
N GLU A 27 12.57 0.34 -7.32
CA GLU A 27 13.57 1.14 -8.03
C GLU A 27 14.74 0.29 -8.55
N SER A 28 15.20 -0.68 -7.74
CA SER A 28 16.30 -1.57 -8.11
C SER A 28 15.98 -2.52 -9.28
N ASN A 29 14.70 -2.83 -9.49
CA ASN A 29 14.26 -3.78 -10.51
C ASN A 29 13.57 -3.09 -11.70
N PHE A 30 13.05 -1.87 -11.52
CA PHE A 30 12.22 -1.18 -12.49
C PHE A 30 12.57 0.31 -12.55
N LYS A 31 12.71 0.83 -13.76
CA LYS A 31 12.71 2.28 -13.99
C LYS A 31 11.30 2.81 -13.82
N ILE A 32 11.09 3.73 -12.87
CA ILE A 32 9.75 4.23 -12.56
C ILE A 32 9.10 4.93 -13.75
N GLU A 33 9.88 5.64 -14.57
CA GLU A 33 9.40 6.33 -15.77
C GLU A 33 8.78 5.35 -16.74
N HIS A 34 9.38 4.16 -16.87
CA HIS A 34 8.85 3.12 -17.73
C HIS A 34 7.53 2.56 -17.18
N LEU A 35 7.40 2.36 -15.86
CA LEU A 35 6.12 1.95 -15.26
C LEU A 35 5.03 3.02 -15.48
N LEU A 36 5.38 4.30 -15.34
CA LEU A 36 4.48 5.43 -15.60
C LEU A 36 4.03 5.48 -17.07
N ASP A 37 4.94 5.34 -18.02
CA ASP A 37 4.62 5.31 -19.46
C ASP A 37 3.69 4.15 -19.79
N MET A 38 3.95 2.97 -19.23
CA MET A 38 3.10 1.79 -19.41
C MET A 38 1.72 1.98 -18.80
N HIS A 39 1.64 2.57 -17.62
CA HIS A 39 0.38 2.89 -16.97
C HIS A 39 -0.46 3.86 -17.81
N ASN A 40 0.15 4.92 -18.33
CA ASN A 40 -0.51 5.93 -19.15
C ASN A 40 -0.96 5.39 -20.52
N SER A 41 -0.15 4.54 -21.14
CA SER A 41 -0.45 3.91 -22.43
C SER A 41 -1.34 2.67 -22.34
N GLN A 42 -1.68 2.24 -21.12
CA GLN A 42 -2.36 0.96 -20.85
C GLN A 42 -1.63 -0.25 -21.46
N ALA A 43 -0.32 -0.13 -21.64
CA ALA A 43 0.51 -1.21 -22.17
C ALA A 43 0.71 -2.30 -21.12
N LYS A 44 0.72 -3.55 -21.56
CA LYS A 44 0.95 -4.71 -20.68
C LYS A 44 2.44 -4.93 -20.45
N LEU A 45 2.82 -5.23 -19.21
CA LEU A 45 4.13 -5.82 -18.93
C LEU A 45 4.24 -7.16 -19.63
N ASN A 46 5.45 -7.49 -20.07
CA ASN A 46 5.74 -8.87 -20.43
C ASN A 46 5.68 -9.74 -19.17
N HIS A 47 5.51 -11.04 -19.37
CA HIS A 47 5.28 -11.98 -18.29
C HIS A 47 6.37 -11.92 -17.22
N ASP A 48 7.64 -12.02 -17.60
CA ASP A 48 8.77 -12.02 -16.68
C ASP A 48 8.83 -10.76 -15.80
N LYS A 49 8.56 -9.57 -16.36
CA LYS A 49 8.54 -8.32 -15.59
C LYS A 49 7.31 -8.22 -14.69
N LEU A 50 6.18 -8.77 -15.13
CA LEU A 50 4.98 -8.82 -14.29
C LEU A 50 5.21 -9.75 -13.10
N GLU A 51 5.71 -10.96 -13.32
CA GLU A 51 6.08 -11.89 -12.24
C GLU A 51 7.07 -11.23 -11.26
N LYS A 52 8.07 -10.51 -11.78
CA LYS A 52 9.01 -9.81 -10.91
C LYS A 52 8.34 -8.71 -10.09
N LEU A 53 7.36 -8.02 -10.65
CA LEU A 53 6.62 -6.97 -9.94
C LEU A 53 5.71 -7.55 -8.87
N GLU A 54 5.09 -8.70 -9.15
CA GLU A 54 4.33 -9.50 -8.18
C GLU A 54 5.21 -9.93 -7.00
N GLU A 55 6.43 -10.42 -7.27
CA GLU A 55 7.40 -10.77 -6.23
C GLU A 55 7.75 -9.58 -5.33
N VAL A 56 8.03 -8.42 -5.93
CA VAL A 56 8.40 -7.20 -5.19
C VAL A 56 7.25 -6.71 -4.31
N LEU A 57 6.00 -6.83 -4.78
CA LEU A 57 4.81 -6.38 -4.06
C LEU A 57 4.23 -7.44 -3.12
N LYS A 58 4.72 -8.69 -3.16
CA LYS A 58 4.25 -9.80 -2.33
C LYS A 58 4.18 -9.48 -0.82
N PRO A 59 5.13 -8.76 -0.20
CA PRO A 59 5.01 -8.37 1.20
C PRO A 59 3.74 -7.55 1.50
N LEU A 60 3.33 -6.67 0.57
CA LEU A 60 2.09 -5.90 0.70
C LEU A 60 0.85 -6.78 0.53
N VAL A 61 0.88 -7.74 -0.41
CA VAL A 61 -0.21 -8.72 -0.59
C VAL A 61 -0.44 -9.50 0.70
N GLN A 62 0.64 -10.00 1.31
CA GLN A 62 0.61 -10.74 2.57
C GLN A 62 0.06 -9.88 3.71
N LYS A 63 0.59 -8.65 3.88
CA LYS A 63 0.11 -7.71 4.88
C LYS A 63 -1.38 -7.40 4.71
N GLY A 64 -1.83 -7.20 3.48
CA GLY A 64 -3.22 -6.92 3.17
C GLY A 64 -4.14 -8.10 3.43
N ASN A 65 -3.69 -9.32 3.15
CA ASN A 65 -4.42 -10.54 3.49
C ASN A 65 -4.58 -10.71 5.01
N ASP A 66 -3.52 -10.45 5.78
CA ASP A 66 -3.58 -10.54 7.23
C ASP A 66 -4.49 -9.46 7.83
N TYR A 67 -4.44 -8.25 7.27
CA TYR A 67 -5.32 -7.17 7.67
C TYR A 67 -6.79 -7.46 7.32
N ARG A 68 -7.05 -8.00 6.12
CA ARG A 68 -8.36 -8.47 5.69
C ARG A 68 -8.93 -9.50 6.68
N LYS A 69 -8.15 -10.51 7.05
CA LYS A 69 -8.57 -11.54 8.02
C LYS A 69 -8.98 -10.92 9.35
N LYS A 70 -8.19 -9.96 9.87
CA LYS A 70 -8.55 -9.23 11.10
C LYS A 70 -9.90 -8.53 10.97
N ILE A 71 -10.21 -7.90 9.84
CA ILE A 71 -11.52 -7.25 9.63
C ILE A 71 -12.64 -8.29 9.60
N VAL A 72 -12.46 -9.40 8.89
CA VAL A 72 -13.47 -10.47 8.80
C VAL A 72 -13.72 -11.09 10.17
N GLU A 73 -12.68 -11.44 10.91
CA GLU A 73 -12.76 -12.07 12.23
C GLU A 73 -13.38 -11.16 13.30
N ASN A 74 -13.16 -9.85 13.21
CA ASN A 74 -13.75 -8.87 14.13
C ASN A 74 -15.13 -8.37 13.69
N SER A 75 -15.66 -8.85 12.56
CA SER A 75 -16.99 -8.45 12.10
C SER A 75 -18.07 -9.43 12.53
N THR A 76 -19.15 -8.91 13.10
CA THR A 76 -20.32 -9.70 13.50
C THR A 76 -21.43 -9.72 12.43
N GLU A 77 -21.28 -8.92 11.38
CA GLU A 77 -22.26 -8.81 10.31
C GLU A 77 -21.85 -9.69 9.12
N ASN A 78 -22.80 -10.23 8.36
CA ASN A 78 -22.53 -10.85 7.06
C ASN A 78 -23.16 -9.98 5.97
N ASN A 79 -22.45 -8.93 5.59
CA ASN A 79 -22.92 -7.95 4.60
C ASN A 79 -22.10 -8.02 3.30
N GLN A 80 -22.56 -7.34 2.26
CA GLN A 80 -21.92 -7.36 0.95
C GLN A 80 -20.46 -6.85 0.99
N TYR A 81 -20.12 -5.95 1.91
CA TYR A 81 -18.76 -5.40 2.00
C TYR A 81 -17.75 -6.44 2.48
N LEU A 82 -18.13 -7.38 3.34
CA LEU A 82 -17.26 -8.47 3.73
C LEU A 82 -17.07 -9.48 2.61
N LYS A 83 -18.14 -9.80 1.87
CA LYS A 83 -18.04 -10.63 0.67
C LYS A 83 -17.12 -9.99 -0.37
N ASP A 84 -17.24 -8.68 -0.58
CA ASP A 84 -16.32 -7.93 -1.45
C ASP A 84 -14.88 -8.01 -0.93
N LEU A 85 -14.68 -7.93 0.39
CA LEU A 85 -13.36 -8.04 1.05
C LEU A 85 -12.71 -9.42 0.82
N GLU A 86 -13.49 -10.49 0.96
CA GLU A 86 -13.04 -11.87 0.78
C GLU A 86 -12.63 -12.17 -0.66
N ASN A 87 -13.23 -11.46 -1.63
CA ASN A 87 -13.01 -11.66 -3.06
C ASN A 87 -12.03 -10.65 -3.69
N LEU A 88 -11.26 -9.91 -2.88
CA LEU A 88 -10.24 -9.00 -3.39
C LEU A 88 -9.16 -9.77 -4.17
N SER A 89 -8.74 -9.20 -5.30
CA SER A 89 -7.59 -9.70 -6.05
C SER A 89 -6.28 -9.44 -5.29
N ASP A 90 -5.18 -10.06 -5.72
CA ASP A 90 -3.88 -9.85 -5.07
C ASP A 90 -3.39 -8.40 -5.19
N GLU A 91 -3.68 -7.70 -6.29
CA GLU A 91 -3.34 -6.28 -6.42
C GLU A 91 -4.16 -5.41 -5.46
N GLU A 92 -5.43 -5.75 -5.27
CA GLU A 92 -6.28 -5.09 -4.28
C GLU A 92 -5.82 -5.40 -2.85
N LEU A 93 -5.37 -6.63 -2.57
CA LEU A 93 -4.75 -7.00 -1.31
C LEU A 93 -3.46 -6.22 -1.08
N ALA A 94 -2.62 -6.00 -2.09
CA ALA A 94 -1.44 -5.16 -1.96
C ALA A 94 -1.81 -3.70 -1.58
N MET A 95 -2.88 -3.16 -2.18
CA MET A 95 -3.41 -1.84 -1.77
C MET A 95 -3.93 -1.84 -0.33
N VAL A 96 -4.64 -2.91 0.09
CA VAL A 96 -5.06 -3.07 1.49
C VAL A 96 -3.86 -3.10 2.43
N GLY A 97 -2.82 -3.84 2.07
CA GLY A 97 -1.58 -3.92 2.84
C GLY A 97 -0.94 -2.55 3.01
N PHE A 98 -0.81 -1.81 1.90
CA PHE A 98 -0.33 -0.43 1.91
C PHE A 98 -1.16 0.46 2.85
N LEU A 99 -2.49 0.48 2.71
CA LEU A 99 -3.38 1.30 3.54
C LEU A 99 -3.33 0.92 5.03
N SER A 100 -3.17 -0.36 5.35
CA SER A 100 -3.15 -0.84 6.74
C SER A 100 -1.97 -0.30 7.54
N LEU A 101 -0.84 0.01 6.88
CA LEU A 101 0.35 0.55 7.56
C LEU A 101 0.11 1.96 8.13
N PHE A 102 -0.88 2.68 7.59
CA PHE A 102 -1.23 4.02 8.07
C PHE A 102 -2.15 4.01 9.30
N GLU A 103 -2.83 2.89 9.58
CA GLU A 103 -3.76 2.81 10.72
C GLU A 103 -3.03 3.05 12.05
N LYS A 104 -1.97 2.27 12.33
CA LYS A 104 -1.17 2.38 13.57
C LYS A 104 -0.56 3.77 13.73
N GLU A 105 -0.05 4.35 12.64
CA GLU A 105 0.58 5.67 12.66
C GLU A 105 -0.44 6.79 12.95
N MET A 106 -1.66 6.69 12.42
CA MET A 106 -2.73 7.64 12.72
C MET A 106 -3.29 7.47 14.13
N GLU A 107 -3.39 6.23 14.63
CA GLU A 107 -3.75 5.97 16.02
C GLU A 107 -2.73 6.57 17.00
N ASN A 108 -1.44 6.35 16.75
CA ASN A 108 -0.36 6.90 17.57
C ASN A 108 -0.36 8.42 17.56
N LYS A 109 -0.66 9.06 16.42
CA LYS A 109 -0.75 10.52 16.30
C LYS A 109 -1.89 11.12 17.12
N LYS A 110 -3.02 10.41 17.26
CA LYS A 110 -4.13 10.84 18.12
C LYS A 110 -3.83 10.66 19.61
N ARG A 111 -2.98 9.68 19.96
CA ARG A 111 -2.57 9.38 21.34
C ARG A 111 -1.34 10.18 21.79
N MET A 112 -0.48 10.64 20.88
CA MET A 112 0.73 11.41 21.16
C MET A 112 0.72 12.75 20.41
N LYS A 113 0.42 13.84 21.14
CA LYS A 113 0.86 15.19 20.77
C LYS A 113 2.38 15.40 20.95
N VAL A 114 3.17 14.35 21.21
CA VAL A 114 4.55 14.49 21.70
C VAL A 114 5.43 13.34 21.20
N ALA A 115 6.55 13.70 20.56
CA ALA A 115 7.77 12.93 20.31
C ALA A 115 7.76 11.81 19.23
N GLY A 116 8.13 12.19 18.00
CA GLY A 116 8.55 11.28 16.93
C GLY A 116 8.65 12.01 15.58
N ASN A 117 9.81 11.94 14.91
CA ASN A 117 10.21 12.77 13.76
C ASN A 117 9.42 12.60 12.45
N ILE A 118 8.31 11.86 12.43
CA ILE A 118 7.49 11.71 11.22
C ILE A 118 6.29 12.64 11.33
N ASP A 119 6.34 13.75 10.61
CA ASP A 119 5.22 14.68 10.52
C ASP A 119 4.05 13.99 9.81
N GLY A 120 3.05 13.52 10.55
CA GLY A 120 1.88 12.94 9.89
C GLY A 120 1.10 13.92 9.00
N GLY A 121 1.38 15.23 9.06
CA GLY A 121 0.94 16.19 8.04
C GLY A 121 1.59 15.89 6.69
N ARG A 122 2.91 15.65 6.69
CA ARG A 122 3.67 15.14 5.54
C ARG A 122 3.14 13.78 5.08
N ILE A 123 2.93 12.82 5.99
CA ILE A 123 2.35 11.51 5.63
C ILE A 123 1.03 11.69 4.85
N MET A 124 0.11 12.50 5.37
CA MET A 124 -1.19 12.70 4.72
C MET A 124 -1.09 13.47 3.41
N SER A 125 -0.17 14.42 3.32
CA SER A 125 0.12 15.14 2.08
C SER A 125 0.63 14.18 1.01
N CYS A 126 1.66 13.39 1.34
CA CYS A 126 2.25 12.41 0.44
C CYS A 126 1.28 11.32 0.04
N LEU A 127 0.47 10.82 0.97
CA LEU A 127 -0.55 9.84 0.66
C LEU A 127 -1.65 10.42 -0.24
N SER A 128 -2.07 11.66 -0.03
CA SER A 128 -3.07 12.32 -0.89
C SER A 128 -2.56 12.51 -2.31
N ILE A 129 -1.28 12.88 -2.45
CA ILE A 129 -0.59 12.99 -3.75
C ILE A 129 -0.49 11.62 -4.41
N ALA A 130 0.07 10.64 -3.69
CA ALA A 130 0.33 9.31 -4.21
C ALA A 130 -0.95 8.54 -4.55
N THR A 131 -2.06 8.74 -3.84
CA THR A 131 -3.34 8.10 -4.18
C THR A 131 -4.16 8.90 -5.19
N GLY A 132 -3.86 10.19 -5.37
CA GLY A 132 -4.73 11.14 -6.08
C GLY A 132 -6.12 11.28 -5.44
N TYR A 133 -6.30 10.82 -4.20
CA TYR A 133 -7.58 10.77 -3.51
C TYR A 133 -7.58 11.76 -2.35
N SER A 134 -8.08 12.97 -2.60
CA SER A 134 -8.11 14.06 -1.62
C SER A 134 -8.91 13.73 -0.35
N SER A 135 -9.85 12.77 -0.45
CA SER A 135 -10.64 12.29 0.70
C SER A 135 -10.00 11.10 1.43
N ILE A 136 -8.77 10.67 1.06
CA ILE A 136 -8.06 9.61 1.78
C ILE A 136 -7.88 9.96 3.27
N LYS A 137 -7.83 11.27 3.55
CA LYS A 137 -7.82 11.77 4.92
C LYS A 137 -9.02 11.29 5.73
N ALA A 138 -10.23 11.37 5.18
CA ALA A 138 -11.43 10.94 5.89
C ALA A 138 -11.47 9.41 6.11
N VAL A 139 -10.82 8.64 5.22
CA VAL A 139 -10.70 7.17 5.34
C VAL A 139 -9.80 6.80 6.51
N LEU A 140 -8.65 7.46 6.64
CA LEU A 140 -7.65 7.15 7.67
C LEU A 140 -7.84 7.91 8.99
N ASP A 141 -8.72 8.91 9.02
CA ASP A 141 -9.09 9.61 10.25
C ASP A 141 -10.11 8.81 11.09
N VAL A 142 -10.50 7.61 10.64
CA VAL A 142 -11.22 6.65 11.47
C VAL A 142 -10.26 6.13 12.53
N SER A 143 -10.62 6.23 13.81
CA SER A 143 -9.84 5.64 14.91
C SER A 143 -10.06 4.14 14.98
N GLY A 144 -8.99 3.35 15.00
CA GLY A 144 -9.06 1.89 15.07
C GLY A 144 -9.23 1.22 13.71
N LEU A 145 -9.44 -0.10 13.79
CA LEU A 145 -9.57 -0.99 12.64
C LEU A 145 -10.59 -0.44 11.63
N MET A 146 -10.14 -0.23 10.39
CA MET A 146 -11.04 0.26 9.34
C MET A 146 -12.18 -0.73 9.12
N SER A 147 -13.41 -0.22 9.03
CA SER A 147 -14.56 -1.06 8.67
C SER A 147 -14.40 -1.63 7.25
N ALA A 148 -14.96 -2.81 6.99
CA ALA A 148 -14.98 -3.43 5.65
C ALA A 148 -15.52 -2.45 4.58
N ARG A 149 -16.57 -1.69 4.90
CA ARG A 149 -17.13 -0.68 4.00
C ARG A 149 -16.13 0.42 3.66
N THR A 150 -15.45 0.96 4.67
CA THR A 150 -14.46 2.03 4.49
C THR A 150 -13.29 1.55 3.65
N LEU A 151 -12.77 0.36 3.95
CA LEU A 151 -11.64 -0.22 3.23
C LEU A 151 -12.00 -0.49 1.76
N ILE A 152 -13.15 -1.12 1.48
CA ILE A 152 -13.62 -1.35 0.11
C ILE A 152 -13.83 -0.04 -0.65
N ALA A 153 -14.40 0.97 0.00
CA ALA A 153 -14.57 2.28 -0.64
C ALA A 153 -13.23 2.91 -1.00
N ALA A 154 -12.22 2.81 -0.12
CA ALA A 154 -10.88 3.31 -0.38
C ALA A 154 -10.18 2.55 -1.50
N VAL A 155 -10.17 1.22 -1.45
CA VAL A 155 -9.59 0.35 -2.49
C VAL A 155 -10.24 0.63 -3.85
N LYS A 156 -11.58 0.73 -3.93
CA LYS A 156 -12.27 1.05 -5.18
C LYS A 156 -12.00 2.48 -5.66
N ALA A 157 -11.83 3.44 -4.76
CA ALA A 157 -11.52 4.82 -5.12
C ALA A 157 -10.10 4.96 -5.68
N ILE A 158 -9.13 4.32 -5.03
CA ILE A 158 -7.71 4.30 -5.43
C ILE A 158 -7.54 3.43 -6.69
N GLY A 159 -8.10 2.21 -6.71
CA GLY A 159 -7.98 1.26 -7.81
C GLY A 159 -8.54 1.75 -9.15
N LYS A 160 -9.49 2.70 -9.16
CA LYS A 160 -9.90 3.38 -10.41
C LYS A 160 -8.75 4.10 -11.12
N ARG A 161 -7.75 4.54 -10.36
CA ARG A 161 -6.55 5.22 -10.86
C ARG A 161 -5.40 4.24 -11.09
N TYR A 162 -5.36 3.12 -10.38
CA TYR A 162 -4.23 2.19 -10.40
C TYR A 162 -4.62 0.86 -11.04
N LEU A 163 -4.05 0.60 -12.22
CA LEU A 163 -4.31 -0.62 -12.99
C LEU A 163 -3.33 -1.71 -12.59
N GLY A 164 -3.81 -2.66 -11.78
CA GLY A 164 -3.06 -3.85 -11.36
C GLY A 164 -1.74 -3.54 -10.64
N TYR A 165 -0.79 -4.48 -10.69
CA TYR A 165 0.49 -4.37 -9.99
C TYR A 165 1.32 -3.15 -10.41
N ILE A 166 1.24 -2.72 -11.67
CA ILE A 166 1.90 -1.49 -12.15
C ILE A 166 1.42 -0.29 -11.34
N GLY A 167 0.10 -0.18 -11.18
CA GLY A 167 -0.49 0.92 -10.44
C GLY A 167 -0.09 0.90 -8.96
N VAL A 168 -0.08 -0.28 -8.32
CA VAL A 168 0.34 -0.40 -6.92
C VAL A 168 1.81 -0.04 -6.75
N ALA A 169 2.69 -0.45 -7.66
CA ALA A 169 4.10 -0.09 -7.62
C ALA A 169 4.32 1.42 -7.74
N ILE A 170 3.61 2.08 -8.66
CA ILE A 170 3.65 3.55 -8.79
C ILE A 170 3.15 4.22 -7.50
N LEU A 171 2.05 3.73 -6.92
CA LEU A 171 1.50 4.25 -5.66
C LEU A 171 2.54 4.19 -4.53
N VAL A 172 3.18 3.04 -4.33
CA VAL A 172 4.18 2.84 -3.27
C VAL A 172 5.40 3.72 -3.51
N TYR A 173 5.93 3.72 -4.74
CA TYR A 173 7.09 4.54 -5.10
C TYR A 173 6.80 6.03 -4.91
N SER A 174 5.69 6.54 -5.46
CA SER A 174 5.32 7.96 -5.34
C SER A 174 5.12 8.39 -3.89
N PHE A 175 4.64 7.50 -3.04
CA PHE A 175 4.53 7.79 -1.61
C PHE A 175 5.93 7.89 -0.96
N ALA A 176 6.80 6.90 -1.16
CA ALA A 176 8.14 6.85 -0.59
C ALA A 176 9.02 8.01 -1.07
N ASP A 177 8.96 8.33 -2.36
CA ASP A 177 9.64 9.48 -2.98
C ASP A 177 9.21 10.80 -2.31
N CYS A 178 7.90 11.03 -2.14
CA CYS A 178 7.41 12.21 -1.42
C CYS A 178 7.85 12.26 0.06
N MET A 179 8.02 11.10 0.69
CA MET A 179 8.56 10.98 2.05
C MET A 179 10.07 11.22 2.12
N GLY A 180 10.76 11.29 0.96
CA GLY A 180 12.20 11.56 0.85
C GLY A 180 13.07 10.31 0.90
N ALA A 181 12.55 9.14 0.51
CA ALA A 181 13.29 7.88 0.58
C ALA A 181 14.51 7.80 -0.37
N PHE A 182 14.56 8.66 -1.39
CA PHE A 182 15.58 8.64 -2.45
C PHE A 182 16.44 9.92 -2.49
N GLU A 183 16.33 10.79 -1.47
CA GLU A 183 17.10 12.04 -1.34
C GLU A 183 18.36 11.91 -0.48
#